data_AF-A0A7C1LYN4-F1
#
_entry.id   AF-A0A7C1LYN4-F1
#
_cell.length_a   1.000
_cell.length_b   1.000
_cell.length_c   1.000
_cell.angle_alpha   90.00
_cell.angle_beta   90.00
_cell.angle_gamma   90.00
#
_symmetry.space_group_name_H-M   'P 1'
#
loop_
_entity.id
_entity.type
_entity.pdbx_description
1 polymer ?
#
loop_
_entity_poly.entity_id
_entity_poly.type
_entity_poly.pdbx_seq_one_letter_code
_entity_poly.pdbx_strand_id
1 'polypeptide(L)' 'KAPILHGLCTYGHATRAILYGLCDGDVSRFKEFKARFTNVVYPGETLTTEGWKDNDRYIIQVRKDKTIVLSNAYAIID' A
#
# COMPACT_ATOMS: atom_id res chain seq x y z
N LYS A 1 -7.89 -9.47 -22.63
CA LYS A 1 -7.27 -8.25 -22.05
C LYS A 1 -8.39 -7.37 -21.53
N ALA A 2 -8.33 -6.94 -20.27
CA ALA A 2 -9.30 -6.04 -19.65
C ALA A 2 -8.63 -4.70 -19.29
N PRO A 3 -9.38 -3.60 -19.08
CA PRO A 3 -8.84 -2.37 -18.54
C PRO A 3 -8.20 -2.60 -17.16
N ILE A 4 -7.06 -1.97 -16.91
CA ILE A 4 -6.37 -2.05 -15.62
C ILE A 4 -6.99 -1.07 -14.61
N LEU A 5 -6.89 -1.40 -13.33
CA LEU A 5 -7.14 -0.48 -12.23
C LEU A 5 -6.02 0.57 -12.21
N HIS A 6 -6.40 1.84 -12.00
CA HIS A 6 -5.43 2.92 -11.90
C HIS A 6 -4.42 2.65 -10.78
N GLY A 7 -3.13 2.93 -11.05
CA GLY A 7 -2.08 2.78 -10.03
C GLY A 7 -2.40 3.55 -8.76
N LEU A 8 -2.87 4.80 -8.89
CA LEU A 8 -3.28 5.61 -7.73
C LEU A 8 -4.48 5.04 -6.96
N CYS A 9 -5.35 4.25 -7.59
CA CYS A 9 -6.41 3.53 -6.88
C CYS A 9 -5.85 2.37 -6.05
N THR A 10 -4.91 1.60 -6.62
CA THR A 10 -4.15 0.57 -5.87
C THR A 10 -3.41 1.19 -4.68
N TYR A 11 -2.78 2.33 -4.90
CA TYR A 11 -2.11 3.11 -3.86
C TYR A 11 -3.09 3.57 -2.77
N GLY A 12 -4.27 4.07 -3.13
CA GLY A 12 -5.30 4.48 -2.17
C GLY A 12 -5.80 3.33 -1.29
N HIS A 13 -5.99 2.13 -1.86
CA HIS A 13 -6.34 0.93 -1.09
C HIS A 13 -5.23 0.54 -0.10
N ALA A 14 -3.97 0.63 -0.51
CA ALA A 14 -2.83 0.40 0.37
C ALA A 14 -2.76 1.42 1.50
N THR A 15 -2.91 2.71 1.19
CA THR A 15 -2.97 3.80 2.18
C THR A 15 -4.08 3.57 3.20
N ARG A 16 -5.27 3.15 2.75
CA ARG A 16 -6.37 2.80 3.64
C ARG A 16 -5.99 1.67 4.59
N ALA A 17 -5.38 0.60 4.10
CA ALA A 17 -4.94 -0.51 4.95
C ALA A 17 -3.90 -0.06 5.99
N ILE A 18 -2.94 0.79 5.60
CA ILE A 18 -1.94 1.36 6.50
C ILE A 18 -2.61 2.24 7.57
N LEU A 19 -3.53 3.12 7.18
CA LEU A 19 -4.21 4.03 8.09
C LEU A 19 -4.99 3.27 9.18
N TYR A 20 -5.77 2.26 8.80
CA TYR A 20 -6.51 1.46 9.78
C TYR A 20 -5.63 0.49 10.57
N GLY A 21 -4.54 -0.01 9.99
CA GLY A 21 -3.66 -0.98 10.63
C GLY A 21 -2.62 -0.38 11.57
N LEU A 22 -2.18 0.86 11.32
CA LEU A 22 -1.08 1.49 12.06
C LEU A 22 -1.46 2.83 12.71
N CYS A 23 -2.53 3.49 12.26
CA CYS A 23 -2.98 4.77 12.81
C CYS A 23 -4.34 4.69 13.52
N ASP A 24 -4.95 3.50 13.66
CA ASP A 24 -6.30 3.31 14.21
C ASP A 24 -7.38 4.17 13.53
N GLY A 25 -7.18 4.52 12.25
CA GLY A 25 -8.07 5.39 11.49
C GLY A 25 -7.83 6.89 11.68
N ASP A 26 -6.92 7.31 12.56
CA ASP A 26 -6.57 8.72 12.76
C ASP A 26 -5.60 9.21 11.66
N VAL A 27 -6.13 10.06 10.78
CA VAL A 27 -5.39 10.63 9.64
C VAL A 27 -4.28 11.57 10.10
N SER A 28 -4.39 12.19 11.27
CA SER A 28 -3.38 13.15 11.76
C SER A 28 -2.02 12.49 12.05
N ARG A 29 -2.02 11.18 12.30
CA ARG A 29 -0.80 10.39 12.54
C ARG A 29 -0.11 9.94 11.26
N PHE A 30 -0.80 9.98 10.13
CA PHE A 30 -0.26 9.52 8.85
C PHE A 30 0.55 10.63 8.18
N LYS A 31 1.88 10.49 8.13
CA LYS A 31 2.77 11.54 7.62
C LYS A 31 3.14 11.36 6.16
N GLU A 32 3.62 10.17 5.81
CA GLU A 32 4.19 9.92 4.50
C GLU A 32 3.92 8.49 4.08
N PHE A 33 3.63 8.30 2.80
CA PHE A 33 3.70 7.00 2.15
C PHE A 33 4.37 7.19 0.79
N LYS A 34 5.35 6.36 0.49
CA LYS A 34 6.00 6.30 -0.82
C LYS A 34 5.98 4.87 -1.30
N ALA A 35 5.82 4.69 -2.60
CA ALA A 35 5.78 3.39 -3.23
C ALA A 35 6.21 3.46 -4.70
N ARG A 36 6.72 2.34 -5.23
CA ARG A 36 6.97 2.14 -6.66
C ARG A 36 5.95 1.18 -7.25
N PHE A 37 5.21 1.62 -8.27
CA PHE A 37 4.33 0.75 -9.07
C PHE A 37 5.17 -0.23 -9.90
N THR A 38 4.87 -1.53 -9.77
CA THR A 38 5.69 -2.59 -10.37
C THR A 38 4.95 -3.59 -11.22
N ASN A 39 3.64 -3.70 -11.03
CA ASN A 39 2.80 -4.58 -11.82
C ASN A 39 1.38 -4.01 -11.93
N VAL A 40 0.60 -4.55 -12.86
CA VAL A 40 -0.77 -4.14 -13.11
C VAL A 40 -1.73 -4.80 -12.14
N VAL A 41 -2.82 -4.11 -11.81
CA VAL A 41 -3.96 -4.66 -11.07
C VAL A 41 -5.18 -4.57 -11.98
N TYR A 42 -6.04 -5.57 -11.95
CA TYR A 42 -7.33 -5.59 -12.61
C TYR A 42 -8.44 -5.35 -11.57
N PRO A 43 -9.52 -4.64 -11.93
CA PRO A 43 -10.67 -4.51 -11.05
C PRO A 43 -11.20 -5.88 -10.61
N GLY A 44 -11.45 -6.05 -9.31
CA GLY A 44 -11.89 -7.31 -8.70
C GLY A 44 -10.77 -8.16 -8.09
N GLU A 45 -9.50 -7.88 -8.37
CA GLU A 45 -8.38 -8.55 -7.70
C GLU A 45 -8.24 -8.07 -6.23
N THR A 46 -7.93 -9.01 -5.33
CA THR A 46 -7.67 -8.69 -3.92
C THR A 46 -6.24 -8.19 -3.72
N LEU A 47 -6.11 -7.07 -3.02
CA LEU A 47 -4.82 -6.51 -2.61
C LEU A 47 -4.54 -6.89 -1.16
N THR A 48 -3.35 -7.44 -0.92
CA THR A 48 -2.81 -7.66 0.44
C THR A 48 -1.73 -6.64 0.69
N THR A 49 -1.92 -5.79 1.70
CA THR A 49 -0.92 -4.84 2.19
C THR A 49 -0.32 -5.38 3.46
N GLU A 50 1.00 -5.57 3.45
CA GLU A 50 1.75 -6.12 4.57
C GLU A 50 3.03 -5.31 4.75
N GLY A 51 3.57 -5.32 5.97
CA GLY A 51 4.76 -4.55 6.29
C GLY A 51 5.25 -4.80 7.69
N TRP A 52 6.41 -4.24 7.99
CA TRP A 52 7.05 -4.35 9.30
C TRP A 52 7.75 -3.04 9.65
N LYS A 53 7.94 -2.79 10.94
CA LYS A 53 8.67 -1.62 11.43
C LYS A 53 10.17 -1.80 11.21
N ASP A 54 10.81 -0.78 10.66
CA ASP A 54 12.26 -0.67 10.45
C ASP A 54 12.70 0.74 10.87
N ASN A 55 13.26 0.87 12.07
CA ASN A 55 13.58 2.16 12.69
C ASN A 55 12.34 3.08 12.76
N ASP A 56 12.42 4.28 12.18
CA ASP A 56 11.40 5.33 12.21
C ASP A 56 10.37 5.21 11.06
N ARG A 57 10.38 4.10 10.32
CA ARG A 57 9.46 3.86 9.21
C ARG A 57 8.93 2.44 9.20
N TYR A 58 7.84 2.24 8.49
CA TYR A 58 7.32 0.92 8.17
C TYR A 58 7.69 0.59 6.73
N ILE A 59 8.38 -0.52 6.50
CA ILE A 59 8.59 -1.05 5.15
C ILE A 59 7.32 -1.76 4.71
N ILE A 60 6.81 -1.40 3.54
CA ILE A 60 5.54 -1.88 3.02
C ILE A 60 5.77 -2.64 1.71
N GLN A 61 4.99 -3.70 1.51
CA GLN A 61 4.78 -4.31 0.20
C GLN A 61 3.29 -4.52 -0.03
N VAL A 62 2.85 -4.38 -1.28
CA VAL A 62 1.47 -4.68 -1.67
C VAL A 62 1.49 -5.72 -2.76
N ARG A 63 0.71 -6.78 -2.55
CA ARG A 63 0.63 -7.93 -3.45
C ARG A 63 -0.79 -8.14 -3.95
N LYS A 64 -0.89 -8.65 -5.16
CA LYS A 64 -2.06 -9.38 -5.65
C LYS A 64 -1.63 -10.84 -5.80
N ASP A 65 -2.28 -11.76 -5.08
CA ASP A 65 -1.83 -13.15 -5.00
C ASP A 65 -0.30 -13.23 -4.70
N LYS A 66 0.52 -13.80 -5.60
CA LYS A 66 1.98 -13.92 -5.43
C LYS A 66 2.77 -12.76 -6.05
N THR A 67 2.10 -11.81 -6.69
CA THR A 67 2.73 -10.74 -7.47
C THR A 67 2.77 -9.44 -6.68
N ILE A 68 3.97 -8.87 -6.50
CA ILE A 68 4.15 -7.53 -5.93
C ILE A 68 3.68 -6.48 -6.95
N VAL A 69 2.78 -5.59 -6.51
CA VAL A 69 2.23 -4.50 -7.31
C VAL A 69 2.75 -3.14 -6.84
N LEU A 70 3.01 -2.99 -5.53
CA LEU A 70 3.75 -1.87 -4.96
C LEU A 70 5.00 -2.39 -4.23
N SER A 71 6.17 -1.95 -4.67
CA SER A 71 7.48 -2.33 -4.11
C SER A 71 8.27 -1.11 -3.67
N ASN A 72 9.41 -1.33 -2.99
CA ASN A 72 10.27 -0.26 -2.47
C ASN A 72 9.45 0.81 -1.72
N ALA A 73 8.45 0.35 -0.98
CA ALA A 73 7.47 1.21 -0.36
C ALA A 73 7.75 1.34 1.13
N TYR A 74 7.48 2.52 1.67
CA TYR A 74 7.55 2.77 3.11
C TYR A 74 6.50 3.79 3.53
N ALA A 75 6.10 3.71 4.80
CA ALA A 75 5.24 4.68 5.46
C ALA A 75 5.91 5.25 6.71
N ILE A 76 5.67 6.54 7.00
CA ILE A 76 6.07 7.22 8.22
C ILE A 76 4.79 7.61 8.97
N ILE A 77 4.75 7.28 10.25
CA ILE A 77 3.59 7.43 11.13
C ILE A 77 4.06 7.96 12.48
N ASP A 78 3.24 8.82 13.09
CA ASP A 78 3.41 9.35 14.44
C ASP A 78 2.92 8.42 15.56
#